data_AF-A0A7S9SCB8-F1
#
_entry.id   AF-A0A7S9SCB8-F1
#
_cell.length_a   1.000
_cell.length_b   1.000
_cell.length_c   1.000
_cell.angle_alpha   90.00
_cell.angle_beta   90.00
_cell.angle_gamma   90.00
#
_symmetry.space_group_name_H-M   'P 1'
#
loop_
_entity.id
_entity.type
_entity.pdbx_description
1 polymer ?
#
loop_
_entity_poly.entity_id
_entity_poly.type
_entity_poly.pdbx_seq_one_letter_code
_entity_poly.pdbx_strand_id
1 'polypeptide(L)'
;MTNFTAEQIIKINEIFSRVVDCKGNLKVFGGFHWDEQSKRYESNTKDEQTVILYGNKTDKNIKTFNQTSDNTLENKFSYYYKHTNDQNFNSNVVFGLCSKSNIADFNQEKNKGLIEHNFKINDISNDDNINTQFSILLYRFKSLQKNDFEILYTAFYDLLKLCGFDILSNKVNINILYKNIFQKVIEVFTGKGVDLYCNKEPNKSPEKIDDALTKKLKECYEINKLFCKVKSSQNLDDLNDEEKLIFKKYGYLVKVAVFTASIETWSKNMIFYGAPGTGKTKFVKDCLDILDPNRTRTEWVQFHSGFEYEDFIDGIKPNGIQNGNLNLALTNGIFKEFCLKAAQNTDENFFFIVDEINRADIAAVFGETLSLLEENYRGKSIKTKNYALSKQEFSIPSNVYFIGMMNDVDKSIDCFDLALRRRFAWVLMECDYEVVENATDKAYETKCESLNSYIIKEEYQLKGSKKTDGLNLGRAYEIGHSYFLKKEAMSEQQIWNRHIEPILREYIRTQFGDRDAEDKLNIAREIFVG
;
A
#
# COMPACT_ATOMS: atom_id res chain seq x y z
N MET A 1 4.79 14.99 -12.60
CA MET A 1 5.36 13.70 -12.12
C MET A 1 4.23 12.71 -11.99
N THR A 2 4.43 11.47 -12.40
CA THR A 2 3.43 10.40 -12.30
C THR A 2 3.17 10.04 -10.84
N ASN A 3 1.90 9.79 -10.50
CA ASN A 3 1.49 9.29 -9.19
C ASN A 3 2.03 7.87 -8.96
N PHE A 4 2.25 7.49 -7.70
CA PHE A 4 2.62 6.12 -7.34
C PHE A 4 1.51 5.11 -7.66
N THR A 5 1.91 3.93 -8.14
CA THR A 5 1.01 2.77 -8.31
C THR A 5 0.87 1.98 -7.00
N ALA A 6 -0.15 1.12 -6.90
CA ALA A 6 -0.30 0.23 -5.73
C ALA A 6 0.92 -0.68 -5.53
N GLU A 7 1.52 -1.21 -6.61
CA GLU A 7 2.77 -1.98 -6.54
C GLU A 7 3.94 -1.16 -5.97
N GLN A 8 4.06 0.12 -6.37
CA GLN A 8 5.06 1.02 -5.80
C GLN A 8 4.77 1.33 -4.33
N ILE A 9 3.51 1.42 -3.91
CA ILE A 9 3.13 1.59 -2.50
C ILE A 9 3.55 0.37 -1.67
N ILE A 10 3.37 -0.85 -2.19
CA ILE A 10 3.87 -2.07 -1.53
C ILE A 10 5.39 -1.98 -1.35
N LYS A 11 6.13 -1.64 -2.42
CA LYS A 11 7.59 -1.47 -2.37
C LYS A 11 8.03 -0.38 -1.38
N ILE A 12 7.32 0.75 -1.33
CA ILE A 12 7.55 1.80 -0.32
C ILE A 12 7.42 1.18 1.08
N ASN A 13 6.33 0.47 1.37
CA ASN A 13 6.15 -0.15 2.67
C ASN A 13 7.23 -1.21 2.99
N GLU A 14 7.62 -2.04 2.02
CA GLU A 14 8.72 -3.00 2.19
C GLU A 14 10.03 -2.29 2.58
N ILE A 15 10.41 -1.24 1.85
CA ILE A 15 11.61 -0.45 2.11
C ILE A 15 11.56 0.17 3.51
N PHE A 16 10.46 0.86 3.86
CA PHE A 16 10.27 1.46 5.16
C PHE A 16 10.34 0.43 6.29
N SER A 17 9.73 -0.75 6.10
CA SER A 17 9.68 -1.81 7.11
C SER A 17 11.06 -2.37 7.49
N ARG A 18 12.08 -2.17 6.65
CA ARG A 18 13.48 -2.53 6.97
C ARG A 18 14.07 -1.60 8.03
N VAL A 19 13.68 -0.32 8.02
CA VAL A 19 14.27 0.74 8.84
C VAL A 19 13.40 1.12 10.03
N VAL A 20 12.08 1.16 9.86
CA VAL A 20 11.11 1.56 10.89
C VAL A 20 9.98 0.54 11.05
N ASP A 21 9.39 0.50 12.23
CA ASP A 21 8.11 -0.19 12.46
C ASP A 21 6.91 0.71 12.10
N CYS A 22 5.70 0.14 12.12
CA CYS A 22 4.48 0.91 11.83
C CYS A 22 4.11 1.96 12.91
N LYS A 23 4.86 2.03 14.01
CA LYS A 23 4.76 3.09 15.02
C LYS A 23 5.79 4.21 14.78
N GLY A 24 6.64 4.08 13.76
CA GLY A 24 7.71 5.02 13.43
C GLY A 24 8.98 4.84 14.26
N ASN A 25 9.10 3.75 15.03
CA ASN A 25 10.32 3.46 15.78
C ASN A 25 11.37 2.87 14.84
N LEU A 26 12.61 3.35 14.95
CA LEU A 26 13.75 2.78 14.22
C LEU A 26 14.01 1.34 14.70
N LYS A 27 14.14 0.43 13.74
CA LYS A 27 14.57 -0.96 13.94
C LYS A 27 16.09 -1.13 13.91
N VAL A 28 16.76 -0.21 13.23
CA VAL A 28 18.21 -0.11 13.13
C VAL A 28 18.76 0.69 14.31
N PHE A 29 20.00 0.41 14.71
CA PHE A 29 20.70 1.08 15.82
C PHE A 29 20.01 0.89 17.17
N GLY A 30 19.39 -0.29 17.37
CA GLY A 30 18.75 -0.65 18.62
C GLY A 30 19.72 -0.55 19.81
N GLY A 31 19.35 0.23 20.83
CA GLY A 31 20.19 0.45 22.03
C GLY A 31 21.29 1.51 21.85
N PHE A 32 21.38 2.16 20.70
CA PHE A 32 22.27 3.31 20.50
C PHE A 32 21.52 4.62 20.74
N HIS A 33 21.72 5.21 21.92
CA HIS A 33 21.18 6.53 22.24
C HIS A 33 22.07 7.63 21.64
N TRP A 34 21.68 8.12 20.46
CA TRP A 34 22.34 9.25 19.79
C TRP A 34 22.47 10.48 20.69
N ASP A 35 21.51 10.69 21.61
CA ASP A 35 21.45 11.81 22.55
C ASP A 35 22.25 11.63 23.87
N GLU A 36 22.68 10.40 24.20
CA GLU A 36 23.48 10.14 25.41
C GLU A 36 24.99 10.16 25.15
N GLN A 37 25.41 9.80 23.93
CA GLN A 37 26.82 9.79 23.51
C GLN A 37 27.42 11.21 23.42
N SER A 38 26.58 12.21 23.16
CA SER A 38 26.94 13.63 23.20
C SER A 38 27.26 14.12 24.62
N LYS A 39 26.61 13.56 25.65
CA LYS A 39 26.81 13.94 27.07
C LYS A 39 28.07 13.32 27.70
N ARG A 40 28.53 12.16 27.21
CA ARG A 40 29.74 11.48 27.75
C ARG A 40 31.06 12.21 27.45
N TYR A 41 31.07 13.15 26.52
CA TYR A 41 32.27 13.89 26.11
C TYR A 41 32.47 15.22 26.85
N GLU A 42 31.51 15.68 27.65
CA GLU A 42 31.68 16.90 28.48
C GLU A 42 32.59 16.68 29.69
N SER A 43 32.85 15.43 30.11
CA SER A 43 33.54 15.18 31.38
C SER A 43 35.04 14.88 31.28
N ASN A 44 35.65 14.79 30.09
CA ASN A 44 37.06 14.39 29.94
C ASN A 44 37.76 15.13 28.78
N THR A 45 37.84 16.46 28.86
CA THR A 45 38.99 17.30 28.45
C THR A 45 38.57 18.76 28.57
N LYS A 46 39.39 19.57 29.24
CA LYS A 46 39.05 20.92 29.67
C LYS A 46 38.97 21.99 28.56
N ASP A 47 38.95 21.63 27.28
CA ASP A 47 39.03 22.62 26.18
C ASP A 47 38.17 22.34 24.93
N GLU A 48 37.20 21.41 24.96
CA GLU A 48 36.19 21.34 23.90
C GLU A 48 34.77 21.28 24.51
N GLN A 49 34.09 22.43 24.49
CA GLN A 49 32.67 22.52 24.80
C GLN A 49 31.88 21.71 23.76
N THR A 50 31.51 20.48 24.12
CA THR A 50 30.60 19.65 23.31
C THR A 50 29.17 20.10 23.58
N VAL A 51 28.80 21.25 23.03
CA VAL A 51 27.48 21.83 23.23
C VAL A 51 26.49 21.24 22.22
N ILE A 52 25.46 20.54 22.72
CA ILE A 52 24.20 20.35 21.99
C ILE A 52 23.39 21.64 22.16
N LEU A 53 23.17 22.37 21.08
CA LEU A 53 22.18 23.44 21.03
C LEU A 53 21.23 23.22 19.85
N TYR A 54 19.96 23.00 20.18
CA TYR A 54 18.85 23.47 19.35
C TYR A 54 18.55 24.91 19.76
N GLY A 55 18.37 25.81 18.80
CA GLY A 55 17.99 27.20 19.08
C GLY A 55 17.58 27.96 17.83
N ASN A 56 16.40 28.60 17.92
CA ASN A 56 15.79 29.44 16.89
C ASN A 56 16.39 30.87 16.94
N LYS A 57 16.43 31.55 15.78
CA LYS A 57 16.61 33.00 15.50
C LYS A 57 17.99 33.72 15.53
N THR A 58 18.22 34.39 14.38
CA THR A 58 18.74 35.77 14.12
C THR A 58 20.22 36.15 14.32
N ASP A 59 20.87 36.35 13.17
CA ASP A 59 21.57 37.56 12.68
C ASP A 59 22.99 37.94 13.19
N LYS A 60 23.84 38.21 12.17
CA LYS A 60 24.96 39.18 12.06
C LYS A 60 26.37 38.86 12.61
N ASN A 61 27.30 38.78 11.65
CA ASN A 61 28.51 39.61 11.47
C ASN A 61 29.89 38.91 11.46
N ILE A 62 30.51 38.92 10.27
CA ILE A 62 31.82 39.56 9.95
C ILE A 62 33.16 38.81 10.25
N LYS A 63 33.88 38.51 9.13
CA LYS A 63 35.33 38.69 8.81
C LYS A 63 36.36 37.83 9.60
N THR A 64 37.53 37.34 9.10
CA THR A 64 38.39 37.71 7.95
C THR A 64 39.63 36.77 7.81
N PHE A 65 40.30 36.86 6.65
CA PHE A 65 41.76 36.82 6.37
C PHE A 65 42.53 35.49 6.07
N ASN A 66 42.96 35.44 4.78
CA ASN A 66 44.26 35.17 4.13
C ASN A 66 44.99 33.80 4.03
N GLN A 67 45.57 33.71 2.82
CA GLN A 67 46.46 32.74 2.15
C GLN A 67 47.75 32.44 2.97
N THR A 68 48.49 31.33 2.81
CA THR A 68 49.20 30.86 1.61
C THR A 68 49.73 29.41 1.71
N SER A 69 49.80 28.75 0.55
CA SER A 69 50.81 27.75 0.07
C SER A 69 51.15 26.51 0.90
N ASP A 70 50.52 25.38 0.56
CA ASP A 70 51.22 24.09 0.39
C ASP A 70 50.36 23.11 -0.43
N ASN A 71 50.98 22.25 -1.24
CA ASN A 71 50.29 21.48 -2.28
C ASN A 71 50.21 19.96 -1.97
N THR A 72 49.78 19.60 -0.76
CA THR A 72 49.54 18.20 -0.32
C THR A 72 48.04 17.85 -0.35
N LEU A 73 47.69 16.55 -0.43
CA LEU A 73 46.30 16.05 -0.30
C LEU A 73 45.62 16.54 1.01
N GLU A 74 46.43 16.81 2.03
CA GLU A 74 46.07 17.45 3.29
C GLU A 74 45.46 18.86 3.11
N ASN A 75 45.94 19.60 2.11
CA ASN A 75 45.44 20.94 1.77
C ASN A 75 44.20 20.93 0.89
N LYS A 76 43.90 19.83 0.20
CA LYS A 76 42.57 19.66 -0.43
C LYS A 76 41.49 19.46 0.63
N PHE A 77 41.76 18.68 1.68
CA PHE A 77 40.79 18.43 2.76
C PHE A 77 40.57 19.66 3.67
N SER A 78 41.60 20.46 3.96
CA SER A 78 41.44 21.71 4.73
C SER A 78 40.77 22.82 3.90
N TYR A 79 40.92 22.84 2.58
CA TYR A 79 40.23 23.79 1.69
C TYR A 79 38.70 23.56 1.66
N TYR A 80 38.25 22.30 1.67
CA TYR A 80 36.83 21.91 1.72
C TYR A 80 36.10 22.29 3.03
N TYR A 81 36.85 22.43 4.13
CA TYR A 81 36.30 22.76 5.46
C TYR A 81 36.27 24.28 5.73
N LYS A 82 37.11 25.08 5.06
CA LYS A 82 37.28 26.51 5.37
C LYS A 82 36.32 27.45 4.62
N HIS A 83 35.48 26.95 3.71
CA HIS A 83 34.72 27.80 2.76
C HIS A 83 33.19 27.61 2.76
N THR A 84 32.58 27.11 3.83
CA THR A 84 31.13 27.23 4.04
C THR A 84 30.82 28.55 4.77
N ASN A 85 30.96 29.67 4.07
CA ASN A 85 30.37 30.94 4.51
C ASN A 85 28.93 31.01 4.00
N ASP A 86 28.01 30.41 4.74
CA ASP A 86 26.59 30.77 4.64
C ASP A 86 26.01 30.90 6.04
N GLN A 87 25.56 32.11 6.38
CA GLN A 87 25.21 32.53 7.74
C GLN A 87 23.84 32.02 8.22
N ASN A 88 23.21 31.05 7.55
CA ASN A 88 21.92 30.50 7.99
C ASN A 88 21.78 28.97 7.94
N PHE A 89 22.87 28.21 7.80
CA PHE A 89 22.82 26.75 7.96
C PHE A 89 24.10 26.26 8.66
N ASN A 90 24.01 26.01 9.97
CA ASN A 90 25.14 25.55 10.77
C ASN A 90 25.37 24.05 10.54
N SER A 91 26.13 23.73 9.47
CA SER A 91 26.53 22.37 9.08
C SER A 91 27.46 21.65 10.07
N ASN A 92 27.68 22.20 11.26
CA ASN A 92 28.63 21.69 12.25
C ASN A 92 28.07 20.63 13.21
N VAL A 93 26.76 20.35 13.20
CA VAL A 93 26.15 19.47 14.22
C VAL A 93 26.28 17.97 13.87
N VAL A 94 26.52 17.59 12.62
CA VAL A 94 26.79 16.16 12.27
C VAL A 94 28.28 15.83 12.26
N PHE A 95 29.16 16.85 12.23
CA PHE A 95 30.61 16.65 12.37
C PHE A 95 31.04 16.24 13.79
N GLY A 96 30.12 16.17 14.76
CA GLY A 96 30.41 15.71 16.13
C GLY A 96 30.68 14.21 16.26
N LEU A 97 30.19 13.38 15.32
CA LEU A 97 30.42 11.92 15.38
C LEU A 97 31.78 11.51 14.76
N CYS A 98 32.28 12.30 13.80
CA CYS A 98 33.57 12.11 13.12
C CYS A 98 34.21 13.48 12.82
N SER A 99 34.79 14.12 13.83
CA SER A 99 35.60 15.33 13.62
C SER A 99 36.90 15.00 12.87
N LYS A 100 37.52 16.01 12.24
CA LYS A 100 38.75 15.90 11.43
C LYS A 100 39.90 15.18 12.15
N SER A 101 40.01 15.31 13.48
CA SER A 101 41.01 14.60 14.29
C SER A 101 40.80 13.08 14.29
N ASN A 102 39.55 12.61 14.36
CA ASN A 102 39.24 11.17 14.38
C ASN A 102 39.52 10.48 13.03
N ILE A 103 39.38 11.21 11.92
CA ILE A 103 39.68 10.69 10.57
C ILE A 103 41.20 10.56 10.37
N ALA A 104 41.98 11.48 10.94
CA ALA A 104 43.44 11.41 10.91
C ALA A 104 43.96 10.22 11.74
N ASP A 105 43.38 9.99 12.93
CA ASP A 105 43.66 8.80 13.75
C ASP A 105 43.27 7.50 13.03
N PHE A 106 42.12 7.44 12.37
CA PHE A 106 41.71 6.26 11.59
C PHE A 106 42.72 5.92 10.50
N ASN A 107 43.25 6.90 9.76
CA ASN A 107 44.27 6.63 8.75
C ASN A 107 45.58 6.13 9.38
N GLN A 108 45.95 6.61 10.58
CA GLN A 108 47.09 6.08 11.32
C GLN A 108 46.84 4.65 11.83
N GLU A 109 45.65 4.35 12.35
CA GLU A 109 45.29 3.02 12.88
C GLU A 109 45.05 1.98 11.78
N LYS A 110 44.48 2.41 10.64
CA LYS A 110 44.40 1.65 9.39
C LYS A 110 45.79 1.26 8.89
N ASN A 111 46.74 2.19 8.91
CA ASN A 111 48.14 1.91 8.54
C ASN A 111 48.87 1.01 9.56
N LYS A 112 48.35 0.87 10.78
CA LYS A 112 48.86 -0.06 11.82
C LYS A 112 48.22 -1.46 11.78
N GLY A 113 47.28 -1.72 10.87
CA GLY A 113 46.62 -3.02 10.73
C GLY A 113 45.64 -3.38 11.85
N LEU A 114 45.19 -2.40 12.64
CA LEU A 114 44.31 -2.59 13.80
C LEU A 114 42.81 -2.62 13.44
N ILE A 115 42.47 -2.38 12.17
CA ILE A 115 41.10 -2.26 11.69
C ILE A 115 40.97 -3.18 10.47
N GLU A 116 40.11 -4.19 10.56
CA GLU A 116 39.86 -5.10 9.44
C GLU A 116 39.29 -4.34 8.23
N HIS A 117 39.78 -4.73 7.07
CA HIS A 117 39.42 -4.21 5.77
C HIS A 117 37.91 -4.28 5.52
N ASN A 118 37.38 -3.20 4.94
CA ASN A 118 36.27 -3.20 4.00
C ASN A 118 34.86 -3.31 4.60
N PHE A 119 34.39 -2.21 5.19
CA PHE A 119 32.98 -1.87 5.01
C PHE A 119 32.72 -1.71 3.49
N LYS A 120 31.89 -2.56 2.91
CA LYS A 120 31.38 -2.47 1.54
C LYS A 120 29.88 -2.71 1.62
N ILE A 121 29.08 -1.70 1.31
CA ILE A 121 27.66 -1.90 1.03
C ILE A 121 27.60 -2.55 -0.34
N ASN A 122 27.03 -3.76 -0.43
CA ASN A 122 26.89 -4.52 -1.67
C ASN A 122 26.55 -3.61 -2.87
N ASP A 123 27.36 -3.69 -3.93
CA ASP A 123 27.21 -3.14 -5.30
C ASP A 123 26.72 -1.69 -5.51
N ILE A 124 26.37 -0.92 -4.48
CA ILE A 124 25.96 0.49 -4.58
C ILE A 124 27.22 1.36 -4.61
N SER A 125 27.99 1.23 -5.70
CA SER A 125 29.24 1.92 -6.01
C SER A 125 30.34 1.78 -4.96
N ASN A 126 31.56 1.46 -5.41
CA ASN A 126 32.76 1.56 -4.58
C ASN A 126 33.04 3.04 -4.23
N ASP A 127 32.22 3.66 -3.38
CA ASP A 127 32.49 4.98 -2.84
C ASP A 127 33.33 4.83 -1.59
N ASP A 128 34.64 4.83 -1.81
CA ASP A 128 35.67 4.68 -0.77
C ASP A 128 35.48 5.69 0.38
N ASN A 129 34.82 6.83 0.14
CA ASN A 129 34.57 7.84 1.17
C ASN A 129 33.45 7.45 2.15
N ILE A 130 32.32 6.88 1.69
CA ILE A 130 31.25 6.39 2.59
C ILE A 130 31.76 5.20 3.41
N ASN A 131 32.45 4.28 2.73
CA ASN A 131 33.03 3.10 3.36
C ASN A 131 34.02 3.49 4.47
N THR A 132 34.82 4.53 4.23
CA THR A 132 35.74 5.06 5.24
C THR A 132 34.99 5.63 6.44
N GLN A 133 33.96 6.45 6.24
CA GLN A 133 33.19 7.06 7.35
C GLN A 133 32.47 6.03 8.21
N PHE A 134 31.81 5.03 7.60
CA PHE A 134 31.12 4.00 8.36
C PHE A 134 32.11 3.10 9.11
N SER A 135 33.29 2.83 8.53
CA SER A 135 34.37 2.14 9.22
C SER A 135 34.85 2.90 10.46
N ILE A 136 34.95 4.23 10.40
CA ILE A 136 35.30 5.07 11.56
C ILE A 136 34.23 4.97 12.64
N LEU A 137 32.95 5.08 12.27
CA LEU A 137 31.85 5.00 13.23
C LEU A 137 31.79 3.63 13.93
N LEU A 138 31.96 2.55 13.18
CA LEU A 138 31.99 1.18 13.72
C LEU A 138 33.19 0.95 14.64
N TYR A 139 34.36 1.49 14.27
CA TYR A 139 35.55 1.42 15.11
C TYR A 139 35.35 2.17 16.43
N ARG A 140 34.81 3.39 16.36
CA ARG A 140 34.63 4.27 17.52
C ARG A 140 33.53 3.79 18.46
N PHE A 141 32.42 3.31 17.91
CA PHE A 141 31.24 2.94 18.68
C PHE A 141 30.96 1.45 18.52
N LYS A 142 31.52 0.65 19.43
CA LYS A 142 31.35 -0.82 19.44
C LYS A 142 29.89 -1.29 19.57
N SER A 143 28.99 -0.42 20.01
CA SER A 143 27.55 -0.69 20.08
C SER A 143 26.83 -0.54 18.73
N LEU A 144 27.46 0.09 17.74
CA LEU A 144 26.91 0.17 16.38
C LEU A 144 27.18 -1.13 15.63
N GLN A 145 26.20 -1.60 14.88
CA GLN A 145 26.33 -2.80 14.07
C GLN A 145 26.48 -2.44 12.60
N LYS A 146 27.38 -3.15 11.91
CA LYS A 146 27.62 -3.00 10.47
C LYS A 146 26.31 -3.13 9.68
N ASN A 147 25.52 -4.15 10.03
CA ASN A 147 24.26 -4.49 9.38
C ASN A 147 23.24 -3.34 9.41
N ASP A 148 23.20 -2.54 10.47
CA ASP A 148 22.28 -1.41 10.59
C ASP A 148 22.56 -0.31 9.54
N PHE A 149 23.84 -0.07 9.24
CA PHE A 149 24.25 0.86 8.19
C PHE A 149 23.91 0.33 6.79
N GLU A 150 24.14 -0.96 6.56
CA GLU A 150 23.79 -1.61 5.29
C GLU A 150 22.27 -1.55 5.04
N ILE A 151 21.45 -1.86 6.05
CA ILE A 151 19.99 -1.76 5.99
C ILE A 151 19.54 -0.33 5.67
N LEU A 152 20.01 0.66 6.45
CA LEU A 152 19.58 2.05 6.30
C LEU A 152 19.93 2.59 4.90
N TYR A 153 21.15 2.35 4.44
CA TYR A 153 21.65 2.91 3.19
C TYR A 153 21.00 2.24 1.97
N THR A 154 20.87 0.91 1.98
CA THR A 154 20.21 0.18 0.89
C THR A 154 18.73 0.55 0.78
N ALA A 155 18.02 0.67 1.92
CA ALA A 155 16.63 1.13 1.94
C ALA A 155 16.49 2.53 1.34
N PHE A 156 17.37 3.47 1.69
CA PHE A 156 17.33 4.81 1.12
C PHE A 156 17.63 4.84 -0.38
N TYR A 157 18.61 4.07 -0.82
CA TYR A 157 18.95 3.93 -2.24
C TYR A 157 17.76 3.39 -3.04
N ASP A 158 17.12 2.33 -2.57
CA ASP A 158 15.92 1.76 -3.21
C ASP A 158 14.78 2.78 -3.26
N LEU A 159 14.61 3.58 -2.19
CA LEU A 159 13.59 4.63 -2.14
C LEU A 159 13.85 5.73 -3.16
N LEU A 160 15.11 6.16 -3.32
CA LEU A 160 15.51 7.14 -4.34
C LEU A 160 15.25 6.62 -5.76
N LYS A 161 15.61 5.35 -6.03
CA LYS A 161 15.35 4.71 -7.31
C LYS A 161 13.85 4.65 -7.62
N LEU A 162 13.03 4.33 -6.62
CA LEU A 162 11.56 4.33 -6.73
C LEU A 162 11.02 5.75 -7.00
N CYS A 163 11.66 6.77 -6.45
CA CYS A 163 11.37 8.17 -6.76
C CYS A 163 11.81 8.60 -8.17
N GLY A 164 12.50 7.75 -8.93
CA GLY A 164 13.02 8.05 -10.28
C GLY A 164 14.40 8.72 -10.25
N PHE A 165 15.10 8.67 -9.12
CA PHE A 165 16.43 9.22 -8.94
C PHE A 165 17.46 8.09 -8.92
N ASP A 166 18.18 7.91 -10.02
CA ASP A 166 19.29 6.95 -10.09
C ASP A 166 20.62 7.65 -9.74
N ILE A 167 21.22 7.23 -8.63
CA ILE A 167 22.52 7.72 -8.17
C ILE A 167 23.65 7.24 -9.11
N LEU A 168 23.50 6.09 -9.78
CA LEU A 168 24.57 5.46 -10.56
C LEU A 168 24.69 6.00 -11.99
N SER A 169 23.59 6.42 -12.61
CA SER A 169 23.60 7.00 -13.97
C SER A 169 24.17 8.42 -14.00
N ASN A 170 24.24 9.08 -12.84
CA ASN A 170 24.57 10.49 -12.73
C ASN A 170 25.91 10.65 -11.97
N LYS A 171 27.04 10.28 -12.60
CA LYS A 171 28.39 10.33 -11.99
C LYS A 171 28.79 11.70 -11.39
N VAL A 172 28.20 12.79 -11.86
CA VAL A 172 28.41 14.17 -11.35
C VAL A 172 27.83 14.34 -9.93
N ASN A 173 26.91 13.47 -9.55
CA ASN A 173 26.14 13.52 -8.31
C ASN A 173 26.65 12.53 -7.24
N ILE A 174 27.83 11.93 -7.39
CA ILE A 174 28.37 11.01 -6.37
C ILE A 174 28.74 11.75 -5.07
N ASN A 175 29.03 13.05 -5.13
CA ASN A 175 29.26 13.87 -3.94
C ASN A 175 27.97 14.36 -3.24
N ILE A 176 26.79 13.90 -3.66
CA ILE A 176 25.47 14.37 -3.23
C ILE A 176 25.20 14.25 -1.73
N LEU A 177 25.90 13.38 -1.00
CA LEU A 177 25.54 13.02 0.37
C LEU A 177 26.62 13.32 1.42
N TYR A 178 27.68 14.02 1.04
CA TYR A 178 28.72 14.38 1.98
C TYR A 178 28.36 15.66 2.71
N LYS A 179 27.64 15.49 3.82
CA LYS A 179 27.85 16.23 5.09
C LYS A 179 26.92 15.75 6.21
N ASN A 180 25.68 15.31 5.91
CA ASN A 180 24.68 14.89 6.90
C ASN A 180 23.87 13.64 6.51
N ILE A 181 24.39 12.77 5.62
CA ILE A 181 23.63 11.65 5.03
C ILE A 181 22.86 10.83 6.04
N PHE A 182 23.53 10.36 7.09
CA PHE A 182 22.95 9.40 8.01
C PHE A 182 21.72 9.95 8.74
N GLN A 183 21.87 11.15 9.31
CA GLN A 183 20.78 11.85 9.98
C GLN A 183 19.64 12.18 9.01
N LYS A 184 19.97 12.65 7.79
CA LYS A 184 18.95 12.99 6.78
C LYS A 184 18.19 11.76 6.28
N VAL A 185 18.86 10.63 6.15
CA VAL A 185 18.23 9.36 5.79
C VAL A 185 17.29 8.91 6.90
N ILE A 186 17.74 8.95 8.17
CA ILE A 186 16.87 8.68 9.32
C ILE A 186 15.67 9.63 9.35
N GLU A 187 15.88 10.92 9.08
CA GLU A 187 14.80 11.92 9.04
C GLU A 187 13.75 11.60 7.98
N VAL A 188 14.13 11.07 6.80
CA VAL A 188 13.17 10.58 5.79
C VAL A 188 12.29 9.47 6.36
N PHE A 189 12.90 8.47 7.01
CA PHE A 189 12.16 7.33 7.55
C PHE A 189 11.36 7.68 8.82
N THR A 190 11.71 8.77 9.51
CA THR A 190 11.04 9.22 10.74
C THR A 190 10.10 10.43 10.53
N GLY A 191 9.99 10.94 9.31
CA GLY A 191 9.04 12.02 8.95
C GLY A 191 9.47 13.42 9.41
N LYS A 192 10.72 13.60 9.83
CA LYS A 192 11.26 14.92 10.21
C LYS A 192 11.69 15.60 8.90
N GLY A 193 11.08 16.73 8.53
CA GLY A 193 11.21 17.35 7.20
C GLY A 193 12.64 17.37 6.61
N VAL A 194 12.76 17.01 5.33
CA VAL A 194 14.06 16.69 4.72
C VAL A 194 14.38 17.59 3.53
N ASP A 195 15.22 18.60 3.75
CA ASP A 195 15.94 19.25 2.66
C ASP A 195 17.23 18.46 2.36
N LEU A 196 17.31 17.92 1.14
CA LEU A 196 18.49 17.23 0.64
C LEU A 196 19.41 18.23 -0.06
N TYR A 197 20.70 18.23 0.27
CA TYR A 197 21.71 19.12 -0.31
C TYR A 197 22.88 18.35 -0.90
N CYS A 198 23.40 18.81 -2.03
CA CYS A 198 24.54 18.25 -2.73
C CYS A 198 25.66 19.26 -2.89
N ASN A 199 26.89 18.77 -2.95
CA ASN A 199 28.01 19.60 -3.36
C ASN A 199 28.57 19.12 -4.70
N LYS A 200 28.31 19.89 -5.76
CA LYS A 200 28.77 19.58 -7.12
C LYS A 200 30.26 19.86 -7.32
N GLU A 201 30.84 20.77 -6.51
CA GLU A 201 32.23 21.20 -6.63
C GLU A 201 32.89 21.38 -5.26
N PRO A 202 34.22 21.19 -5.17
CA PRO A 202 34.97 21.31 -3.94
C PRO A 202 34.78 22.57 -3.09
N ASN A 203 34.48 23.67 -3.79
CA ASN A 203 34.64 25.02 -3.28
C ASN A 203 33.34 25.82 -3.34
N LYS A 204 32.22 25.16 -3.64
CA LYS A 204 30.88 25.76 -3.64
C LYS A 204 30.11 25.36 -2.37
N SER A 205 29.18 26.24 -1.98
CA SER A 205 28.20 25.91 -0.95
C SER A 205 27.28 24.79 -1.43
N PRO A 206 26.83 23.89 -0.54
CA PRO A 206 25.88 22.85 -0.90
C PRO A 206 24.60 23.44 -1.52
N GLU A 207 24.23 22.95 -2.70
CA GLU A 207 22.99 23.30 -3.39
C GLU A 207 21.89 22.30 -3.04
N LYS A 208 20.66 22.77 -2.83
CA LYS A 208 19.50 21.88 -2.62
C LYS A 208 19.28 20.99 -3.86
N ILE A 209 19.12 19.69 -3.65
CA ILE A 209 19.19 18.68 -4.72
C ILE A 209 18.02 18.76 -5.67
N ASP A 210 16.80 18.96 -5.16
CA ASP A 210 15.58 19.19 -5.94
C ASP A 210 14.41 19.29 -4.95
N ASP A 211 13.63 20.38 -4.99
CA ASP A 211 12.40 20.51 -4.19
C ASP A 211 11.40 19.39 -4.52
N ALA A 212 11.37 18.93 -5.77
CA ALA A 212 10.45 17.89 -6.20
C ALA A 212 10.83 16.50 -5.67
N LEU A 213 12.12 16.17 -5.57
CA LEU A 213 12.59 14.94 -4.92
C LEU A 213 12.27 14.94 -3.43
N THR A 214 12.57 16.04 -2.72
CA THR A 214 12.23 16.21 -1.30
C THR A 214 10.73 16.02 -1.08
N LYS A 215 9.89 16.65 -1.92
CA LYS A 215 8.43 16.48 -1.85
C LYS A 215 8.01 15.03 -2.07
N LYS A 216 8.60 14.34 -3.04
CA LYS A 216 8.26 12.95 -3.37
C LYS A 216 8.67 11.96 -2.27
N LEU A 217 9.82 12.18 -1.61
CA LEU A 217 10.22 11.39 -0.44
C LEU A 217 9.28 11.62 0.75
N LYS A 218 8.81 12.86 0.95
CA LYS A 218 7.77 13.15 1.94
C LYS A 218 6.46 12.43 1.63
N GLU A 219 6.04 12.42 0.36
CA GLU A 219 4.87 11.63 -0.08
C GLU A 219 5.05 10.14 0.26
N CYS A 220 6.23 9.55 0.04
CA CYS A 220 6.49 8.15 0.41
C CYS A 220 6.32 7.88 1.92
N TYR A 221 6.80 8.79 2.78
CA TYR A 221 6.63 8.68 4.24
C TYR A 221 5.15 8.69 4.62
N GLU A 222 4.38 9.66 4.12
CA GLU A 222 2.95 9.76 4.44
C GLU A 222 2.15 8.57 3.88
N ILE A 223 2.50 8.07 2.69
CA ILE A 223 1.93 6.84 2.13
C ILE A 223 2.20 5.64 3.05
N ASN A 224 3.43 5.47 3.53
CA ASN A 224 3.76 4.39 4.46
C ASN A 224 2.97 4.49 5.77
N LYS A 225 2.82 5.70 6.29
CA LYS A 225 2.02 5.96 7.49
C LYS A 225 0.55 5.57 7.29
N LEU A 226 -0.05 5.96 6.16
CA LEU A 226 -1.41 5.55 5.79
C LEU A 226 -1.53 4.04 5.62
N PHE A 227 -0.56 3.41 4.95
CA PHE A 227 -0.49 1.95 4.80
C PHE A 227 -0.53 1.26 6.17
N CYS A 228 0.27 1.72 7.13
CA CYS A 228 0.29 1.17 8.49
C CYS A 228 -1.02 1.40 9.25
N LYS A 229 -1.66 2.56 9.10
CA LYS A 229 -2.98 2.86 9.69
C LYS A 229 -4.06 1.91 9.16
N VAL A 230 -4.15 1.76 7.83
CA VAL A 230 -5.11 0.85 7.18
C VAL A 230 -4.82 -0.60 7.58
N LYS A 231 -3.55 -1.03 7.58
CA LYS A 231 -3.16 -2.40 7.98
C LYS A 231 -3.54 -2.72 9.43
N SER A 232 -3.49 -1.74 10.32
CA SER A 232 -3.85 -1.91 11.74
C SER A 232 -5.34 -1.69 12.03
N SER A 233 -6.18 -1.51 10.99
CA SER A 233 -7.61 -1.20 11.13
C SER A 233 -7.87 0.01 12.04
N GLN A 234 -6.95 0.98 12.08
CA GLN A 234 -7.15 2.22 12.82
C GLN A 234 -8.22 3.09 12.15
N ASN A 235 -8.93 3.87 12.95
CA ASN A 235 -9.92 4.79 12.42
C ASN A 235 -9.24 5.86 11.54
N LEU A 236 -9.74 6.01 10.31
CA LEU A 236 -9.26 6.98 9.33
C LEU A 236 -9.95 8.35 9.49
N ASP A 237 -10.86 8.50 10.45
CA ASP A 237 -11.51 9.78 10.74
C ASP A 237 -10.54 10.81 11.38
N ASP A 238 -9.48 10.33 12.05
CA ASP A 238 -8.50 11.16 12.79
C ASP A 238 -7.25 11.52 11.95
N LEU A 239 -7.40 11.69 10.63
CA LEU A 239 -6.30 12.15 9.77
C LEU A 239 -6.06 13.66 9.91
N ASN A 240 -4.79 14.06 10.00
CA ASN A 240 -4.40 15.46 9.91
C ASN A 240 -4.53 15.99 8.47
N ASP A 241 -4.41 17.31 8.27
CA ASP A 241 -4.66 17.93 6.96
C ASP A 241 -3.73 17.42 5.84
N GLU A 242 -2.47 17.13 6.17
CA GLU A 242 -1.51 16.58 5.21
C GLU A 242 -1.82 15.12 4.87
N GLU A 243 -2.15 14.31 5.87
CA GLU A 243 -2.60 12.93 5.69
C GLU A 243 -3.88 12.85 4.86
N LYS A 244 -4.84 13.76 5.09
CA LYS A 244 -6.07 13.86 4.30
C LYS A 244 -5.78 14.13 2.83
N LEU A 245 -4.81 15.00 2.53
CA LEU A 245 -4.42 15.28 1.15
C LEU A 245 -3.79 14.05 0.46
N ILE A 246 -2.92 13.34 1.16
CA ILE A 246 -2.28 12.11 0.64
C ILE A 246 -3.30 10.97 0.53
N PHE A 247 -4.19 10.83 1.51
CA PHE A 247 -5.24 9.81 1.51
C PHE A 247 -6.25 10.07 0.41
N LYS A 248 -6.64 11.33 0.18
CA LYS A 248 -7.41 11.69 -1.00
C LYS A 248 -6.70 11.23 -2.28
N LYS A 249 -5.41 11.51 -2.43
CA LYS A 249 -4.65 11.13 -3.65
C LYS A 249 -4.42 9.62 -3.83
N TYR A 250 -4.19 8.88 -2.75
CA TYR A 250 -3.69 7.50 -2.80
C TYR A 250 -4.54 6.48 -2.03
N GLY A 251 -5.62 6.88 -1.36
CA GLY A 251 -6.38 6.07 -0.40
C GLY A 251 -6.86 4.75 -0.97
N TYR A 252 -7.49 4.77 -2.16
CA TYR A 252 -7.86 3.55 -2.88
C TYR A 252 -6.66 2.65 -3.17
N LEU A 253 -5.56 3.21 -3.67
CA LEU A 253 -4.35 2.45 -3.99
C LEU A 253 -3.67 1.89 -2.74
N VAL A 254 -3.72 2.61 -1.62
CA VAL A 254 -3.26 2.13 -0.31
C VAL A 254 -4.13 0.96 0.16
N LYS A 255 -5.47 1.02 0.01
CA LYS A 255 -6.37 -0.10 0.32
C LYS A 255 -6.00 -1.35 -0.49
N VAL A 256 -5.81 -1.20 -1.81
CA VAL A 256 -5.35 -2.31 -2.70
C VAL A 256 -3.98 -2.85 -2.27
N ALA A 257 -3.03 -1.96 -2.01
CA ALA A 257 -1.68 -2.33 -1.61
C ALA A 257 -1.65 -3.07 -0.26
N VAL A 258 -2.36 -2.58 0.75
CA VAL A 258 -2.45 -3.20 2.08
C VAL A 258 -3.10 -4.56 1.98
N PHE A 259 -4.21 -4.67 1.24
CA PHE A 259 -4.88 -5.93 1.04
C PHE A 259 -3.93 -6.93 0.39
N THR A 260 -3.36 -6.58 -0.77
CA THR A 260 -2.42 -7.42 -1.53
C THR A 260 -1.20 -7.87 -0.72
N ALA A 261 -0.55 -6.94 -0.01
CA ALA A 261 0.62 -7.24 0.82
C ALA A 261 0.31 -8.09 2.05
N SER A 262 -0.97 -8.31 2.37
CA SER A 262 -1.42 -9.11 3.51
C SER A 262 -2.01 -10.47 3.09
N ILE A 263 -1.71 -10.94 1.87
CA ILE A 263 -2.24 -12.19 1.29
C ILE A 263 -2.07 -13.42 2.20
N GLU A 264 -0.97 -13.49 2.96
CA GLU A 264 -0.70 -14.60 3.88
C GLU A 264 -1.70 -14.67 5.04
N THR A 265 -2.27 -13.52 5.42
CA THR A 265 -3.27 -13.41 6.49
C THR A 265 -4.70 -13.43 5.95
N TRP A 266 -4.90 -13.51 4.63
CA TRP A 266 -6.24 -13.58 4.05
C TRP A 266 -6.91 -14.89 4.42
N SER A 267 -8.22 -14.83 4.63
CA SER A 267 -9.01 -16.05 4.61
C SER A 267 -8.95 -16.68 3.23
N LYS A 268 -8.82 -18.01 3.17
CA LYS A 268 -8.78 -18.74 1.90
C LYS A 268 -10.12 -18.74 1.16
N ASN A 269 -11.22 -18.41 1.83
CA ASN A 269 -12.51 -18.18 1.18
C ASN A 269 -13.06 -16.83 1.62
N MET A 270 -13.34 -15.96 0.65
CA MET A 270 -13.80 -14.60 0.89
C MET A 270 -14.99 -14.27 0.01
N ILE A 271 -15.90 -13.44 0.52
CA ILE A 271 -17.00 -12.87 -0.26
C ILE A 271 -16.95 -11.36 -0.11
N PHE A 272 -16.78 -10.68 -1.23
CA PHE A 272 -16.99 -9.24 -1.33
C PHE A 272 -18.47 -8.97 -1.61
N TYR A 273 -19.12 -8.26 -0.69
CA TYR A 273 -20.55 -7.98 -0.76
C TYR A 273 -20.84 -6.50 -0.52
N GLY A 274 -22.07 -6.08 -0.78
CA GLY A 274 -22.48 -4.67 -0.73
C GLY A 274 -23.26 -4.27 -1.98
N ALA A 275 -23.63 -2.99 -2.04
CA ALA A 275 -24.45 -2.45 -3.12
C ALA A 275 -23.82 -2.60 -4.52
N PRO A 276 -24.64 -2.60 -5.58
CA PRO A 276 -24.12 -2.58 -6.95
C PRO A 276 -23.30 -1.32 -7.19
N GLY A 277 -22.20 -1.48 -7.93
CA GLY A 277 -21.37 -0.35 -8.33
C GLY A 277 -20.43 0.22 -7.26
N THR A 278 -20.21 -0.48 -6.14
CA THR A 278 -19.22 -0.12 -5.09
C THR A 278 -17.79 -0.57 -5.39
N GLY A 279 -17.51 -1.00 -6.62
CA GLY A 279 -16.15 -1.30 -7.07
C GLY A 279 -15.59 -2.68 -6.69
N LYS A 280 -16.40 -3.60 -6.15
CA LYS A 280 -15.98 -4.98 -5.78
C LYS A 280 -15.12 -5.67 -6.85
N THR A 281 -15.64 -5.76 -8.07
CA THR A 281 -14.96 -6.37 -9.22
C THR A 281 -13.68 -5.64 -9.60
N LYS A 282 -13.67 -4.30 -9.51
CA LYS A 282 -12.48 -3.48 -9.82
C LYS A 282 -11.39 -3.72 -8.77
N PHE A 283 -11.75 -3.73 -7.50
CA PHE A 283 -10.85 -3.97 -6.38
C PHE A 283 -10.15 -5.33 -6.49
N VAL A 284 -10.92 -6.40 -6.72
CA VAL A 284 -10.36 -7.76 -6.91
C VAL A 284 -9.45 -7.81 -8.13
N LYS A 285 -9.85 -7.21 -9.26
CA LYS A 285 -8.99 -7.13 -10.46
C LYS A 285 -7.67 -6.44 -10.18
N ASP A 286 -7.69 -5.29 -9.49
CA ASP A 286 -6.49 -4.50 -9.19
C ASP A 286 -5.54 -5.22 -8.24
N CYS A 287 -6.06 -5.99 -7.27
CA CYS A 287 -5.23 -6.85 -6.43
C CYS A 287 -4.56 -7.94 -7.27
N LEU A 288 -5.32 -8.57 -8.16
CA LEU A 288 -4.80 -9.65 -9.00
C LEU A 288 -3.83 -9.17 -10.09
N ASP A 289 -3.93 -7.92 -10.55
CA ASP A 289 -2.93 -7.32 -11.45
C ASP A 289 -1.54 -7.26 -10.80
N ILE A 290 -1.49 -7.30 -9.46
CA ILE A 290 -0.24 -7.37 -8.69
C ILE A 290 0.13 -8.83 -8.38
N LEU A 291 -0.83 -9.65 -7.95
CA LEU A 291 -0.60 -11.03 -7.48
C LEU A 291 -0.39 -12.05 -8.62
N ASP A 292 -1.03 -11.82 -9.77
CA ASP A 292 -1.00 -12.70 -10.94
C ASP A 292 -1.17 -11.87 -12.23
N PRO A 293 -0.18 -11.02 -12.57
CA PRO A 293 -0.28 -10.06 -13.68
C PRO A 293 -0.58 -10.71 -15.03
N ASN A 294 -0.10 -11.95 -15.23
CA ASN A 294 -0.31 -12.70 -16.48
C ASN A 294 -1.55 -13.60 -16.45
N ARG A 295 -2.31 -13.61 -15.34
CA ARG A 295 -3.53 -14.39 -15.15
C ARG A 295 -3.34 -15.90 -15.38
N THR A 296 -2.16 -16.42 -15.06
CA THR A 296 -1.86 -17.85 -15.27
C THR A 296 -2.32 -18.71 -14.10
N ARG A 297 -2.58 -18.12 -12.94
CA ARG A 297 -3.04 -18.77 -11.70
C ARG A 297 -4.44 -18.33 -11.26
N THR A 298 -5.11 -17.58 -12.11
CA THR A 298 -6.47 -17.07 -11.86
C THR A 298 -7.45 -17.77 -12.78
N GLU A 299 -8.55 -18.25 -12.22
CA GLU A 299 -9.73 -18.67 -12.98
C GLU A 299 -10.89 -17.76 -12.62
N TRP A 300 -11.64 -17.27 -13.61
CA TRP A 300 -12.72 -16.31 -13.38
C TRP A 300 -14.01 -16.82 -14.00
N VAL A 301 -15.01 -17.06 -13.16
CA VAL A 301 -16.32 -17.56 -13.58
C VAL A 301 -17.43 -16.66 -13.06
N GLN A 302 -18.60 -16.73 -13.71
CA GLN A 302 -19.83 -16.08 -13.23
C GLN A 302 -20.88 -17.13 -12.96
N PHE A 303 -21.43 -17.14 -11.75
CA PHE A 303 -22.50 -18.05 -11.37
C PHE A 303 -23.84 -17.58 -11.93
N HIS A 304 -24.67 -18.56 -12.26
CA HIS A 304 -26.02 -18.37 -12.78
C HIS A 304 -26.89 -19.56 -12.38
N SER A 305 -28.20 -19.45 -12.55
CA SER A 305 -29.17 -20.43 -12.02
C SER A 305 -29.06 -21.83 -12.61
N GLY A 306 -28.43 -21.98 -13.78
CA GLY A 306 -28.15 -23.27 -14.41
C GLY A 306 -26.75 -23.82 -14.15
N PHE A 307 -25.96 -23.19 -13.28
CA PHE A 307 -24.61 -23.66 -12.96
C PHE A 307 -24.70 -24.79 -11.92
N GLU A 308 -24.31 -26.00 -12.30
CA GLU A 308 -24.54 -27.23 -11.51
C GLU A 308 -23.23 -27.88 -11.02
N TYR A 309 -23.35 -28.89 -10.16
CA TYR A 309 -22.22 -29.69 -9.65
C TYR A 309 -21.40 -30.29 -10.80
N GLU A 310 -22.07 -30.78 -11.83
CA GLU A 310 -21.49 -31.44 -13.00
C GLU A 310 -20.61 -30.50 -13.86
N ASP A 311 -20.79 -29.18 -13.73
CA ASP A 311 -19.95 -28.16 -14.37
C ASP A 311 -18.79 -27.72 -13.49
N PHE A 312 -18.94 -27.85 -12.17
CA PHE A 312 -18.00 -27.30 -11.19
C PHE A 312 -16.99 -28.33 -10.68
N ILE A 313 -17.46 -29.52 -10.29
CA ILE A 313 -16.65 -30.60 -9.71
C ILE A 313 -16.37 -31.69 -10.74
N ASP A 314 -17.35 -32.49 -11.11
CA ASP A 314 -17.26 -33.45 -12.22
C ASP A 314 -18.64 -33.98 -12.63
N GLY A 315 -18.77 -34.34 -13.90
CA GLY A 315 -20.03 -34.79 -14.48
C GLY A 315 -19.85 -35.67 -15.70
N ILE A 316 -20.86 -36.50 -15.98
CA ILE A 316 -20.88 -37.35 -17.17
C ILE A 316 -21.34 -36.48 -18.35
N LYS A 317 -20.43 -36.24 -19.30
CA LYS A 317 -20.69 -35.39 -20.47
C LYS A 317 -20.47 -36.18 -21.78
N PRO A 318 -21.15 -35.79 -22.87
CA PRO A 318 -20.87 -36.34 -24.20
C PRO A 318 -19.40 -36.14 -24.60
N ASN A 319 -18.72 -37.22 -24.97
CA ASN A 319 -17.35 -37.23 -25.46
C ASN A 319 -17.30 -37.75 -26.90
N GLY A 320 -18.05 -37.06 -27.77
CA GLY A 320 -18.16 -37.36 -29.19
C GLY A 320 -19.07 -38.53 -29.53
N ILE A 321 -19.13 -38.82 -30.84
CA ILE A 321 -19.91 -39.93 -31.40
C ILE A 321 -18.92 -40.94 -31.97
N GLN A 322 -18.99 -42.19 -31.53
CA GLN A 322 -18.21 -43.30 -32.10
C GLN A 322 -19.17 -44.34 -32.68
N ASN A 323 -19.00 -44.67 -33.95
CA ASN A 323 -19.84 -45.64 -34.69
C ASN A 323 -21.34 -45.31 -34.65
N GLY A 324 -21.71 -44.02 -34.68
CA GLY A 324 -23.11 -43.56 -34.62
C GLY A 324 -23.72 -43.55 -33.21
N ASN A 325 -23.00 -44.00 -32.18
CA ASN A 325 -23.44 -43.96 -30.79
C ASN A 325 -22.80 -42.82 -30.02
N LEU A 326 -23.59 -42.16 -29.16
CA LEU A 326 -23.11 -41.14 -28.24
C LEU A 326 -22.18 -41.79 -27.19
N ASN A 327 -20.92 -41.37 -27.15
CA ASN A 327 -20.01 -41.79 -26.10
C ASN A 327 -20.14 -40.82 -24.91
N LEU A 328 -20.21 -41.35 -23.70
CA LEU A 328 -20.27 -40.56 -22.47
C LEU A 328 -18.96 -40.75 -21.70
N ALA A 329 -18.38 -39.67 -21.21
CA ALA A 329 -17.20 -39.71 -20.37
C ALA A 329 -17.41 -38.87 -19.11
N LEU A 330 -16.77 -39.29 -18.01
CA LEU A 330 -16.64 -38.44 -16.85
C LEU A 330 -15.64 -37.33 -17.17
N THR A 331 -16.07 -36.08 -17.04
CA THR A 331 -15.24 -34.90 -17.28
C THR A 331 -15.14 -34.10 -15.99
N ASN A 332 -13.94 -33.59 -15.70
CA ASN A 332 -13.76 -32.70 -14.56
C ASN A 332 -14.44 -31.35 -14.84
N GLY A 333 -15.04 -30.80 -13.80
CA GLY A 333 -15.54 -29.43 -13.81
C GLY A 333 -14.43 -28.41 -13.61
N ILE A 334 -14.78 -27.14 -13.81
CA ILE A 334 -13.82 -26.03 -13.85
C ILE A 334 -13.03 -25.87 -12.54
N PHE A 335 -13.68 -26.05 -11.39
CA PHE A 335 -13.02 -25.90 -10.09
C PHE A 335 -12.13 -27.08 -9.76
N LYS A 336 -12.55 -28.31 -10.11
CA LYS A 336 -11.72 -29.49 -9.93
C LYS A 336 -10.46 -29.42 -10.79
N GLU A 337 -10.57 -29.04 -12.07
CA GLU A 337 -9.41 -28.80 -12.95
C GLU A 337 -8.47 -27.76 -12.35
N PHE A 338 -9.03 -26.65 -11.87
CA PHE A 338 -8.27 -25.59 -11.23
C PHE A 338 -7.52 -26.06 -9.98
N CYS A 339 -8.17 -26.83 -9.10
CA CYS A 339 -7.53 -27.41 -7.93
C CYS A 339 -6.42 -28.41 -8.29
N LEU A 340 -6.62 -29.23 -9.33
CA LEU A 340 -5.59 -30.15 -9.81
C LEU A 340 -4.36 -29.40 -10.33
N LYS A 341 -4.57 -28.29 -11.05
CA LYS A 341 -3.49 -27.40 -11.50
C LYS A 341 -2.75 -26.76 -10.31
N ALA A 342 -3.50 -26.25 -9.32
CA ALA A 342 -2.92 -25.62 -8.13
C ALA A 342 -2.11 -26.62 -7.28
N ALA A 343 -2.53 -27.89 -7.22
CA ALA A 343 -1.83 -28.95 -6.52
C ALA A 343 -0.45 -29.28 -7.12
N GLN A 344 -0.20 -28.95 -8.39
CA GLN A 344 1.08 -29.18 -9.06
C GLN A 344 2.12 -28.09 -8.75
N ASN A 345 1.70 -26.96 -8.18
CA ASN A 345 2.58 -25.83 -7.86
C ASN A 345 2.19 -25.22 -6.50
N THR A 346 2.70 -25.80 -5.42
CA THR A 346 2.35 -25.43 -4.04
C THR A 346 3.04 -24.15 -3.55
N ASP A 347 4.06 -23.68 -4.27
CA ASP A 347 4.84 -22.49 -3.89
C ASP A 347 4.15 -21.18 -4.32
N GLU A 348 3.18 -21.27 -5.22
CA GLU A 348 2.42 -20.12 -5.71
C GLU A 348 0.96 -20.17 -5.28
N ASN A 349 0.37 -19.00 -5.06
CA ASN A 349 -1.06 -18.86 -4.75
C ASN A 349 -1.91 -18.85 -6.02
N PHE A 350 -3.04 -19.55 -5.95
CA PHE A 350 -4.02 -19.69 -7.02
C PHE A 350 -5.33 -19.02 -6.63
N PHE A 351 -5.97 -18.29 -7.54
CA PHE A 351 -7.17 -17.50 -7.27
C PHE A 351 -8.36 -17.95 -8.11
N PHE A 352 -9.37 -18.54 -7.48
CA PHE A 352 -10.63 -18.89 -8.12
C PHE A 352 -11.66 -17.79 -7.81
N ILE A 353 -12.02 -17.02 -8.83
CA ILE A 353 -12.89 -15.86 -8.70
C ILE A 353 -14.29 -16.20 -9.21
N VAL A 354 -15.30 -15.91 -8.40
CA VAL A 354 -16.71 -16.12 -8.73
C VAL A 354 -17.45 -14.80 -8.66
N ASP A 355 -17.92 -14.34 -9.81
CA ASP A 355 -18.86 -13.22 -9.88
C ASP A 355 -20.29 -13.69 -9.70
N GLU A 356 -21.14 -12.83 -9.13
CA GLU A 356 -22.56 -13.11 -8.87
C GLU A 356 -22.79 -14.44 -8.13
N ILE A 357 -21.99 -14.70 -7.08
CA ILE A 357 -21.96 -15.99 -6.37
C ILE A 357 -23.33 -16.39 -5.79
N ASN A 358 -24.20 -15.42 -5.49
CA ASN A 358 -25.56 -15.63 -5.01
C ASN A 358 -26.57 -16.03 -6.11
N ARG A 359 -26.16 -16.14 -7.37
CA ARG A 359 -27.05 -16.55 -8.48
C ARG A 359 -27.12 -18.07 -8.69
N ALA A 360 -26.35 -18.85 -7.94
CA ALA A 360 -26.40 -20.30 -7.94
C ALA A 360 -26.57 -20.85 -6.52
N ASP A 361 -27.11 -22.07 -6.41
CA ASP A 361 -27.15 -22.79 -5.14
C ASP A 361 -25.76 -23.35 -4.81
N ILE A 362 -25.01 -22.63 -4.00
CA ILE A 362 -23.62 -22.97 -3.63
C ILE A 362 -23.54 -24.34 -2.96
N ALA A 363 -24.53 -24.71 -2.14
CA ALA A 363 -24.53 -26.01 -1.47
C ALA A 363 -24.66 -27.13 -2.50
N ALA A 364 -25.53 -26.96 -3.50
CA ALA A 364 -25.69 -27.92 -4.60
C ALA A 364 -24.45 -27.96 -5.51
N VAL A 365 -23.90 -26.80 -5.88
CA VAL A 365 -22.73 -26.67 -6.78
C VAL A 365 -21.49 -27.33 -6.19
N PHE A 366 -21.22 -27.14 -4.89
CA PHE A 366 -20.09 -27.78 -4.22
C PHE A 366 -20.36 -29.23 -3.82
N GLY A 367 -21.62 -29.59 -3.53
CA GLY A 367 -21.99 -30.90 -3.00
C GLY A 367 -21.16 -31.26 -1.76
N GLU A 368 -20.60 -32.46 -1.75
CA GLU A 368 -19.74 -32.97 -0.68
C GLU A 368 -18.40 -32.23 -0.54
N THR A 369 -17.94 -31.54 -1.58
CA THR A 369 -16.66 -30.82 -1.55
C THR A 369 -16.74 -29.52 -0.74
N LEU A 370 -17.94 -29.09 -0.36
CA LEU A 370 -18.15 -27.86 0.40
C LEU A 370 -17.38 -27.85 1.73
N SER A 371 -17.27 -29.00 2.40
CA SER A 371 -16.51 -29.11 3.65
C SER A 371 -15.02 -28.83 3.48
N LEU A 372 -14.47 -29.04 2.26
CA LEU A 372 -13.05 -28.81 1.97
C LEU A 372 -12.67 -27.33 1.86
N LEU A 373 -13.65 -26.43 1.76
CA LEU A 373 -13.39 -24.99 1.78
C LEU A 373 -12.81 -24.57 3.14
N GLU A 374 -13.26 -25.20 4.22
CA GLU A 374 -12.77 -24.93 5.57
C GLU A 374 -11.26 -25.20 5.67
N GLU A 375 -10.53 -24.27 6.28
CA GLU A 375 -9.06 -24.28 6.29
C GLU A 375 -8.46 -25.58 6.86
N ASN A 376 -9.07 -26.12 7.92
CA ASN A 376 -8.67 -27.38 8.57
C ASN A 376 -8.91 -28.64 7.71
N TYR A 377 -9.64 -28.51 6.60
CA TYR A 377 -9.95 -29.61 5.68
C TYR A 377 -9.23 -29.48 4.34
N ARG A 378 -8.57 -28.35 4.06
CA ARG A 378 -7.73 -28.20 2.87
C ARG A 378 -6.58 -29.20 2.88
N GLY A 379 -6.31 -29.79 1.72
CA GLY A 379 -5.36 -30.89 1.55
C GLY A 379 -5.86 -32.27 2.04
N LYS A 380 -7.05 -32.36 2.66
CA LYS A 380 -7.68 -33.66 2.94
C LYS A 380 -8.44 -34.13 1.72
N SER A 381 -8.28 -35.41 1.40
CA SER A 381 -8.96 -36.05 0.28
C SER A 381 -10.31 -36.61 0.70
N ILE A 382 -11.32 -36.44 -0.16
CA ILE A 382 -12.62 -37.08 -0.05
C ILE A 382 -12.97 -37.83 -1.33
N LYS A 383 -13.92 -38.75 -1.22
CA LYS A 383 -14.52 -39.43 -2.38
C LYS A 383 -15.68 -38.59 -2.89
N THR A 384 -15.59 -38.15 -4.14
CA THR A 384 -16.67 -37.37 -4.77
C THR A 384 -17.87 -38.25 -5.13
N LYS A 385 -19.01 -37.63 -5.47
CA LYS A 385 -20.23 -38.31 -5.97
C LYS A 385 -19.92 -39.35 -7.05
N ASN A 386 -19.01 -39.02 -7.98
CA ASN A 386 -18.63 -39.88 -9.10
C ASN A 386 -17.36 -40.74 -8.83
N TYR A 387 -16.93 -40.88 -7.57
CA TYR A 387 -15.75 -41.68 -7.20
C TYR A 387 -15.78 -43.11 -7.73
N ALA A 388 -16.95 -43.75 -7.77
CA ALA A 388 -17.08 -45.11 -8.29
C ALA A 388 -16.63 -45.25 -9.75
N LEU A 389 -16.75 -44.17 -10.54
CA LEU A 389 -16.32 -44.09 -11.94
C LEU A 389 -14.86 -43.62 -12.07
N SER A 390 -14.49 -42.55 -11.35
CA SER A 390 -13.14 -41.98 -11.45
C SER A 390 -12.07 -42.80 -10.73
N LYS A 391 -12.44 -43.44 -9.62
CA LYS A 391 -11.54 -44.03 -8.60
C LYS A 391 -10.48 -43.03 -8.08
N GLN A 392 -10.75 -41.74 -8.21
CA GLN A 392 -9.86 -40.66 -7.79
C GLN A 392 -10.51 -39.86 -6.67
N GLU A 393 -9.77 -39.68 -5.57
CA GLU A 393 -10.17 -38.78 -4.51
C GLU A 393 -9.86 -37.32 -4.88
N PHE A 394 -10.55 -36.39 -4.24
CA PHE A 394 -10.42 -34.96 -4.49
C PHE A 394 -10.10 -34.20 -3.19
N SER A 395 -9.24 -33.20 -3.29
CA SER A 395 -8.89 -32.28 -2.21
C SER A 395 -8.77 -30.86 -2.75
N ILE A 396 -9.13 -29.85 -1.94
CA ILE A 396 -8.84 -28.45 -2.25
C ILE A 396 -7.46 -28.11 -1.68
N PRO A 397 -6.48 -27.68 -2.49
CA PRO A 397 -5.14 -27.31 -2.01
C PRO A 397 -5.14 -26.10 -1.07
N SER A 398 -4.14 -26.00 -0.19
CA SER A 398 -3.99 -24.89 0.77
C SER A 398 -3.60 -23.55 0.12
N ASN A 399 -3.01 -23.59 -1.07
CA ASN A 399 -2.61 -22.44 -1.88
C ASN A 399 -3.74 -21.89 -2.78
N VAL A 400 -4.95 -22.46 -2.73
CA VAL A 400 -6.13 -21.95 -3.47
C VAL A 400 -6.87 -20.90 -2.64
N TYR A 401 -7.18 -19.75 -3.23
CA TYR A 401 -8.06 -18.73 -2.69
C TYR A 401 -9.36 -18.75 -3.49
N PHE A 402 -10.49 -18.87 -2.81
CA PHE A 402 -11.81 -18.79 -3.42
C PHE A 402 -12.44 -17.44 -3.07
N ILE A 403 -12.70 -16.60 -4.07
CA ILE A 403 -13.15 -15.22 -3.88
C ILE A 403 -14.46 -15.02 -4.63
N GLY A 404 -15.55 -14.84 -3.88
CA GLY A 404 -16.87 -14.51 -4.40
C GLY A 404 -17.14 -13.01 -4.41
N MET A 405 -17.98 -12.56 -5.33
CA MET A 405 -18.59 -11.23 -5.33
C MET A 405 -20.11 -11.37 -5.43
N MET A 406 -20.85 -10.58 -4.65
CA MET A 406 -22.31 -10.52 -4.72
C MET A 406 -22.84 -9.11 -4.51
N ASN A 407 -24.03 -8.85 -5.06
CA ASN A 407 -24.82 -7.66 -4.73
C ASN A 407 -25.87 -8.03 -3.68
N ASP A 408 -26.02 -7.23 -2.63
CA ASP A 408 -26.90 -7.54 -1.49
C ASP A 408 -28.39 -7.50 -1.84
N VAL A 409 -28.76 -6.69 -2.85
CA VAL A 409 -30.15 -6.45 -3.23
C VAL A 409 -30.61 -7.41 -4.33
N ASP A 410 -29.68 -8.13 -4.98
CA ASP A 410 -30.02 -9.09 -6.01
C ASP A 410 -30.74 -10.29 -5.37
N LYS A 411 -32.08 -10.26 -5.47
CA LYS A 411 -32.99 -11.34 -5.05
C LYS A 411 -32.88 -12.53 -6.00
N SER A 412 -31.75 -13.21 -6.00
CA SER A 412 -31.60 -14.52 -6.64
C SER A 412 -31.27 -15.57 -5.58
N ILE A 413 -32.04 -16.66 -5.57
CA ILE A 413 -31.84 -17.93 -4.85
C ILE A 413 -31.05 -17.74 -3.54
N ASP A 414 -31.71 -17.21 -2.52
CA ASP A 414 -31.11 -16.93 -1.20
C ASP A 414 -30.68 -18.26 -0.54
N CYS A 415 -29.42 -18.68 -0.76
CA CYS A 415 -28.92 -19.98 -0.34
C CYS A 415 -27.67 -19.89 0.56
N PHE A 416 -27.35 -18.71 1.13
CA PHE A 416 -26.31 -18.61 2.16
C PHE A 416 -26.88 -18.85 3.56
N ASP A 417 -27.18 -20.13 3.85
CA ASP A 417 -27.48 -20.56 5.21
C ASP A 417 -26.28 -20.29 6.17
N LEU A 418 -26.54 -20.22 7.47
CA LEU A 418 -25.57 -19.99 8.53
C LEU A 418 -24.34 -20.92 8.42
N ALA A 419 -24.55 -22.16 7.97
CA ALA A 419 -23.47 -23.12 7.74
C ALA A 419 -22.54 -22.73 6.59
N LEU A 420 -23.05 -22.08 5.52
CA LEU A 420 -22.23 -21.55 4.44
C LEU A 420 -21.53 -20.27 4.88
N ARG A 421 -22.24 -19.37 5.56
CA ARG A 421 -21.69 -18.08 6.01
C ARG A 421 -20.43 -18.22 6.84
N ARG A 422 -20.35 -19.21 7.73
CA ARG A 422 -19.14 -19.44 8.57
C ARG A 422 -17.89 -19.91 7.80
N ARG A 423 -18.02 -20.31 6.53
CA ARG A 423 -16.92 -20.82 5.69
C ARG A 423 -16.23 -19.73 4.89
N PHE A 424 -16.82 -18.54 4.85
CA PHE A 424 -16.31 -17.39 4.12
C PHE A 424 -16.05 -16.22 5.08
N ALA A 425 -14.98 -15.48 4.83
CA ALA A 425 -14.82 -14.14 5.38
C ALA A 425 -15.64 -13.15 4.54
N TRP A 426 -16.47 -12.35 5.19
CA TRP A 426 -17.37 -11.40 4.55
C TRP A 426 -16.75 -10.02 4.57
N VAL A 427 -16.42 -9.48 3.39
CA VAL A 427 -15.83 -8.15 3.21
C VAL A 427 -16.88 -7.23 2.61
N LEU A 428 -17.37 -6.29 3.41
CA LEU A 428 -18.32 -5.28 2.97
C LEU A 428 -17.59 -4.23 2.12
N MET A 429 -18.16 -3.90 0.97
CA MET A 429 -17.68 -2.86 0.06
C MET A 429 -18.76 -1.81 -0.11
N GLU A 430 -18.53 -0.66 0.52
CA GLU A 430 -19.45 0.49 0.50
C GLU A 430 -19.03 1.53 -0.54
N CYS A 431 -19.89 2.52 -0.78
CA CYS A 431 -19.61 3.64 -1.64
C CYS A 431 -18.41 4.45 -1.13
N ASP A 432 -17.27 4.28 -1.79
CA ASP A 432 -16.10 5.14 -1.59
C ASP A 432 -16.30 6.56 -2.18
N TYR A 433 -16.69 7.51 -1.32
CA TYR A 433 -16.90 8.92 -1.70
C TYR A 433 -15.61 9.65 -2.05
N GLU A 434 -14.46 9.21 -1.54
CA GLU A 434 -13.17 9.83 -1.86
C GLU A 434 -12.82 9.61 -3.32
N VAL A 435 -13.13 8.43 -3.85
CA VAL A 435 -13.01 8.14 -5.28
C VAL A 435 -13.87 9.10 -6.11
N VAL A 436 -15.07 9.45 -5.64
CA VAL A 436 -15.94 10.44 -6.30
C VAL A 436 -15.31 11.84 -6.25
N GLU A 437 -14.89 12.29 -5.07
CA GLU A 437 -14.28 13.61 -4.87
C GLU A 437 -13.02 13.80 -5.73
N ASN A 438 -12.23 12.74 -5.90
CA ASN A 438 -11.02 12.75 -6.72
C ASN A 438 -11.28 12.91 -8.22
N ALA A 439 -12.32 12.25 -8.72
CA ALA A 439 -12.69 12.34 -10.13
C ALA A 439 -13.49 13.61 -10.45
N THR A 440 -14.05 14.26 -9.43
CA THR A 440 -14.95 15.40 -9.57
C THR A 440 -14.54 16.55 -8.64
N ASP A 441 -15.37 16.86 -7.65
CA ASP A 441 -15.14 17.91 -6.65
C ASP A 441 -15.92 17.61 -5.35
N LYS A 442 -15.63 18.39 -4.31
CA LYS A 442 -16.26 18.22 -2.98
C LYS A 442 -17.76 18.49 -2.98
N ALA A 443 -18.24 19.42 -3.81
CA ALA A 443 -19.65 19.77 -3.84
C ALA A 443 -20.48 18.63 -4.43
N TYR A 444 -19.98 17.98 -5.48
CA TYR A 444 -20.63 16.80 -6.06
C TYR A 444 -20.57 15.58 -5.13
N GLU A 445 -19.43 15.35 -4.47
CA GLU A 445 -19.32 14.29 -3.47
C GLU A 445 -20.35 14.46 -2.33
N THR A 446 -20.52 15.67 -1.81
CA THR A 446 -21.51 15.95 -0.75
C THR A 446 -22.94 15.67 -1.20
N LYS A 447 -23.28 15.94 -2.47
CA LYS A 447 -24.58 15.55 -3.05
C LYS A 447 -24.77 14.03 -3.09
N CYS A 448 -23.73 13.30 -3.48
CA CYS A 448 -23.73 11.84 -3.54
C CYS A 448 -23.92 11.22 -2.14
N GLU A 449 -23.18 11.72 -1.15
CA GLU A 449 -23.30 11.29 0.25
C GLU A 449 -24.67 11.64 0.84
N SER A 450 -25.22 12.81 0.50
CA SER A 450 -26.56 13.21 0.93
C SER A 450 -27.65 12.32 0.34
N LEU A 451 -27.54 11.97 -0.96
CA LEU A 451 -28.45 11.03 -1.61
C LEU A 451 -28.41 9.66 -0.94
N ASN A 452 -27.22 9.11 -0.72
CA ASN A 452 -27.08 7.83 -0.03
C ASN A 452 -27.55 7.90 1.43
N SER A 453 -27.33 9.02 2.13
CA SER A 453 -27.88 9.22 3.48
C SER A 453 -29.41 9.18 3.48
N TYR A 454 -30.07 9.80 2.49
CA TYR A 454 -31.52 9.73 2.31
C TYR A 454 -32.03 8.31 2.02
N ILE A 455 -31.28 7.53 1.26
CA ILE A 455 -31.63 6.15 0.89
C ILE A 455 -31.47 5.20 2.10
N ILE A 456 -30.36 5.32 2.82
CA ILE A 456 -29.94 4.34 3.83
C ILE A 456 -30.60 4.60 5.18
N LYS A 457 -30.82 5.87 5.55
CA LYS A 457 -31.22 6.29 6.89
C LYS A 457 -32.63 6.87 6.89
N GLU A 458 -33.30 6.80 8.04
CA GLU A 458 -34.53 7.56 8.29
C GLU A 458 -34.24 9.07 8.40
N GLU A 459 -33.10 9.43 8.99
CA GLU A 459 -32.68 10.82 9.17
C GLU A 459 -31.64 11.26 8.14
N TYR A 460 -31.89 12.39 7.47
CA TYR A 460 -30.98 12.97 6.48
C TYR A 460 -31.03 14.52 6.53
N GLN A 461 -30.13 15.16 5.79
CA GLN A 461 -30.11 16.62 5.66
C GLN A 461 -30.56 17.04 4.27
N LEU A 462 -31.41 18.07 4.20
CA LEU A 462 -31.81 18.72 2.96
C LEU A 462 -31.84 20.23 3.19
N LYS A 463 -31.09 20.99 2.38
CA LYS A 463 -31.00 22.47 2.45
C LYS A 463 -30.72 22.98 3.88
N GLY A 464 -29.85 22.30 4.62
CA GLY A 464 -29.48 22.66 5.99
C GLY A 464 -30.52 22.33 7.07
N SER A 465 -31.62 21.65 6.72
CA SER A 465 -32.63 21.17 7.66
C SER A 465 -32.55 19.66 7.83
N LYS A 466 -32.59 19.19 9.09
CA LYS A 466 -32.72 17.77 9.41
C LYS A 466 -34.13 17.30 9.06
N LYS A 467 -34.24 16.20 8.32
CA LYS A 467 -35.48 15.52 7.93
C LYS A 467 -35.46 14.10 8.47
N THR A 468 -36.63 13.52 8.72
CA THR A 468 -36.81 12.20 9.35
C THR A 468 -37.69 11.28 8.51
N ASP A 469 -37.77 11.54 7.20
CA ASP A 469 -38.61 10.79 6.27
C ASP A 469 -37.77 10.14 5.16
N GLY A 470 -36.50 9.84 5.44
CA GLY A 470 -35.63 9.07 4.54
C GLY A 470 -36.19 7.66 4.31
N LEU A 471 -35.69 6.99 3.27
CA LEU A 471 -36.24 5.71 2.83
C LEU A 471 -35.96 4.57 3.82
N ASN A 472 -34.92 4.72 4.65
CA ASN A 472 -34.53 3.73 5.67
C ASN A 472 -34.35 2.30 5.09
N LEU A 473 -33.85 2.19 3.86
CA LEU A 473 -33.66 0.90 3.19
C LEU A 473 -32.46 0.12 3.75
N GLY A 474 -31.54 0.82 4.42
CA GLY A 474 -30.27 0.28 4.88
C GLY A 474 -29.19 0.26 3.78
N ARG A 475 -27.96 -0.05 4.20
CA ARG A 475 -26.74 0.10 3.40
C ARG A 475 -26.70 -0.73 2.11
N ALA A 476 -27.43 -1.85 2.05
CA ALA A 476 -27.49 -2.70 0.87
C ALA A 476 -28.01 -1.96 -0.38
N TYR A 477 -28.84 -0.94 -0.17
CA TYR A 477 -29.53 -0.19 -1.22
C TYR A 477 -28.83 1.11 -1.61
N GLU A 478 -27.65 1.40 -1.07
CA GLU A 478 -26.90 2.58 -1.48
C GLU A 478 -26.59 2.56 -2.99
N ILE A 479 -26.32 3.75 -3.55
CA ILE A 479 -25.82 3.88 -4.91
C ILE A 479 -24.30 3.89 -4.85
N GLY A 480 -23.67 2.92 -5.51
CA GLY A 480 -22.21 2.83 -5.53
C GLY A 480 -21.54 3.92 -6.38
N HIS A 481 -20.31 4.28 -6.01
CA HIS A 481 -19.54 5.37 -6.63
C HIS A 481 -19.35 5.23 -8.14
N SER A 482 -19.35 4.02 -8.71
CA SER A 482 -19.24 3.84 -10.17
C SER A 482 -20.35 4.53 -10.97
N TYR A 483 -21.55 4.70 -10.39
CA TYR A 483 -22.62 5.47 -11.00
C TYR A 483 -22.32 6.98 -10.95
N PHE A 484 -21.79 7.46 -9.83
CA PHE A 484 -21.42 8.87 -9.65
C PHE A 484 -20.25 9.29 -10.53
N LEU A 485 -19.28 8.40 -10.75
CA LEU A 485 -18.12 8.65 -11.62
C LEU A 485 -18.48 8.89 -13.10
N LYS A 486 -19.70 8.54 -13.53
CA LYS A 486 -20.19 8.86 -14.88
C LYS A 486 -20.31 10.37 -15.13
N LYS A 487 -20.14 11.20 -14.10
CA LYS A 487 -20.06 12.68 -14.18
C LYS A 487 -18.96 13.19 -15.11
N GLU A 488 -17.93 12.38 -15.35
CA GLU A 488 -16.88 12.69 -16.36
C GLU A 488 -17.45 12.81 -17.78
N ALA A 489 -18.52 12.07 -18.09
CA ALA A 489 -19.09 11.97 -19.44
C ALA A 489 -20.52 12.53 -19.56
N MET A 490 -21.22 12.74 -18.45
CA MET A 490 -22.64 13.10 -18.44
C MET A 490 -22.98 14.16 -17.39
N SER A 491 -24.09 14.87 -17.59
CA SER A 491 -24.63 15.79 -16.58
C SER A 491 -25.31 15.04 -15.44
N GLU A 492 -25.46 15.69 -14.28
CA GLU A 492 -26.16 15.13 -13.11
C GLU A 492 -27.59 14.70 -13.47
N GLN A 493 -28.30 15.50 -14.26
CA GLN A 493 -29.65 15.17 -14.75
C GLN A 493 -29.68 13.91 -15.63
N GLN A 494 -28.66 13.72 -16.47
CA GLN A 494 -28.54 12.51 -17.29
C GLN A 494 -28.22 11.28 -16.45
N ILE A 495 -27.33 11.41 -15.46
CA ILE A 495 -27.00 10.33 -14.52
C ILE A 495 -28.25 9.93 -13.73
N TRP A 496 -29.01 10.92 -13.23
CA TRP A 496 -30.27 10.70 -12.55
C TRP A 496 -31.25 9.91 -13.42
N ASN A 497 -31.63 10.46 -14.58
CA ASN A 497 -32.68 9.89 -15.43
C ASN A 497 -32.33 8.50 -15.98
N ARG A 498 -31.05 8.25 -16.31
CA ARG A 498 -30.63 7.03 -17.02
C ARG A 498 -30.11 5.93 -16.11
N HIS A 499 -29.71 6.25 -14.88
CA HIS A 499 -29.03 5.30 -14.02
C HIS A 499 -29.58 5.26 -12.59
N ILE A 500 -29.68 6.41 -11.91
CA ILE A 500 -30.07 6.41 -10.49
C ILE A 500 -31.57 6.19 -10.32
N GLU A 501 -32.41 6.97 -11.02
CA GLU A 501 -33.86 6.90 -10.88
C GLU A 501 -34.42 5.50 -11.19
N PRO A 502 -34.04 4.83 -12.29
CA PRO A 502 -34.56 3.49 -12.58
C PRO A 502 -34.23 2.46 -11.49
N ILE A 503 -33.02 2.52 -10.92
CA ILE A 503 -32.60 1.63 -9.83
C ILE A 503 -33.39 1.92 -8.57
N LEU A 504 -33.44 3.19 -8.17
CA LEU A 504 -34.12 3.61 -6.94
C LEU A 504 -35.62 3.32 -7.01
N ARG A 505 -36.23 3.50 -8.19
CA ARG A 505 -37.64 3.15 -8.43
C ARG A 505 -37.89 1.67 -8.17
N GLU A 506 -37.03 0.77 -8.65
CA GLU A 506 -37.17 -0.67 -8.36
C GLU A 506 -36.96 -1.00 -6.88
N TYR A 507 -36.03 -0.32 -6.21
CA TYR A 507 -35.80 -0.54 -4.77
C TYR A 507 -37.04 -0.22 -3.92
N ILE A 508 -37.74 0.87 -4.24
CA ILE A 508 -38.88 1.35 -3.47
C ILE A 508 -40.23 0.79 -3.95
N ARG A 509 -40.28 0.18 -5.15
CA ARG A 509 -41.53 -0.29 -5.81
C ARG A 509 -42.37 -1.22 -4.94
N THR A 510 -41.74 -2.07 -4.11
CA THR A 510 -42.46 -3.00 -3.24
C THR A 510 -42.78 -2.44 -1.86
N GLN A 511 -42.23 -1.28 -1.51
CA GLN A 511 -42.35 -0.69 -0.18
C GLN A 511 -43.34 0.48 -0.12
N PHE A 512 -43.50 1.23 -1.22
CA PHE A 512 -44.34 2.42 -1.29
C PHE A 512 -45.36 2.29 -2.43
N GLY A 513 -46.53 2.91 -2.28
CA GLY A 513 -47.50 3.03 -3.37
C GLY A 513 -47.02 4.01 -4.46
N ASP A 514 -47.60 3.95 -5.66
CA ASP A 514 -47.10 4.70 -6.83
C ASP A 514 -46.94 6.21 -6.59
N ARG A 515 -47.89 6.86 -5.88
CA ARG A 515 -47.81 8.29 -5.57
C ARG A 515 -46.68 8.60 -4.59
N ASP A 516 -46.61 7.85 -3.49
CA ASP A 516 -45.58 8.04 -2.47
C ASP A 516 -44.19 7.75 -3.04
N ALA A 517 -44.07 6.73 -3.89
CA ALA A 517 -42.82 6.41 -4.59
C ALA A 517 -42.36 7.57 -5.48
N GLU A 518 -43.27 8.22 -6.20
CA GLU A 518 -42.94 9.38 -7.02
C GLU A 518 -42.52 10.59 -6.18
N ASP A 519 -43.20 10.86 -5.07
CA ASP A 519 -42.81 11.94 -4.14
C ASP A 519 -41.42 11.70 -3.55
N LYS A 520 -41.12 10.45 -3.17
CA LYS A 520 -39.80 10.04 -2.67
C LYS A 520 -38.71 10.17 -3.73
N LEU A 521 -39.00 9.79 -4.98
CA LEU A 521 -38.07 9.98 -6.10
C LEU A 521 -37.82 11.46 -6.40
N ASN A 522 -38.83 12.32 -6.28
CA ASN A 522 -38.68 13.76 -6.44
C ASN A 522 -37.79 14.37 -5.35
N ILE A 523 -37.92 13.95 -4.09
CA ILE A 523 -37.02 14.37 -3.01
C ILE A 523 -35.58 13.92 -3.29
N ALA A 524 -35.39 12.66 -3.66
CA ALA A 524 -34.06 12.14 -4.01
C ALA A 524 -33.43 12.88 -5.20
N ARG A 525 -34.24 13.24 -6.20
CA ARG A 525 -33.81 14.06 -7.33
C ARG A 525 -33.39 15.47 -6.89
N GLU A 526 -34.17 16.10 -6.02
CA GLU A 526 -33.84 17.43 -5.46
C GLU A 526 -32.51 17.39 -4.68
N ILE A 527 -32.24 16.31 -3.94
CA ILE A 527 -30.96 16.13 -3.23
C ILE A 527 -29.79 16.03 -4.21
N PHE A 528 -29.94 15.23 -5.26
CA PHE A 528 -28.82 14.90 -6.16
C PHE A 528 -28.59 15.94 -7.26
N VAL A 529 -29.66 16.39 -7.93
CA VAL A 529 -29.58 17.30 -9.09
C VAL A 529 -29.72 18.77 -8.66
N GLY A 530 -30.52 19.04 -7.63
CA GLY A 530 -30.83 20.40 -7.16
C GLY A 530 -32.22 20.89 -7.55
#